data_AF-A0A7X0AU45-F1
#
_entry.id   AF-A0A7X0AU45-F1
#
_cell.length_a   1.000
_cell.length_b   1.000
_cell.length_c   1.000
_cell.angle_alpha   90.00
_cell.angle_beta   90.00
_cell.angle_gamma   90.00
#
_symmetry.space_group_name_H-M   'P 1'
#
loop_
_entity.id
_entity.type
_entity.pdbx_description
1 polymer ?
#
loop_
_entity_poly.entity_id
_entity_poly.type
_entity_poly.pdbx_seq_one_letter_code
_entity_poly.pdbx_strand_id
1 'polypeptide(L)' 'MGSQLSLYDAMIVSAALQAGCDTLWSEDMQHGLLIVDRLRIVNPFRNEA' A
#
# COMPACT_ATOMS: atom_id res chain seq x y z
N MET A 1 12.66 5.93 9.81
CA MET A 1 12.86 6.12 8.36
C MET A 1 11.49 6.11 7.72
N GLY A 2 10.99 7.26 7.29
CA GLY A 2 9.69 7.35 6.61
C GLY A 2 9.83 6.87 5.18
N SER A 3 8.98 5.92 4.76
CA SER A 3 8.80 5.56 3.36
C SER A 3 8.26 6.78 2.61
N GLN A 4 9.07 7.35 1.71
CA GLN A 4 8.62 8.42 0.82
C GLN A 4 7.82 7.80 -0.32
N LEU A 5 6.56 8.20 -0.46
CA LEU A 5 5.71 7.83 -1.59
C LEU A 5 5.81 8.91 -2.67
N SER A 6 5.69 8.52 -3.94
CA SER A 6 5.44 9.49 -5.01
C SER A 6 4.07 10.15 -4.81
N LEU A 7 3.83 11.29 -5.44
CA LEU A 7 2.54 11.99 -5.32
C LEU A 7 1.35 11.10 -5.75
N TYR A 8 1.50 10.36 -6.85
CA TYR A 8 0.44 9.47 -7.36
C TYR A 8 0.21 8.28 -6.42
N ASP A 9 1.28 7.67 -5.92
CA ASP A 9 1.19 6.60 -4.94
C ASP A 9 0.49 7.06 -3.66
N ALA A 10 0.81 8.28 -3.20
CA ALA A 10 0.17 8.89 -2.03
C ALA A 10 -1.33 9.13 -2.25
N MET A 11 -1.75 9.53 -3.45
CA MET A 11 -3.18 9.70 -3.77
C MET A 11 -3.92 8.36 -3.77
N ILE A 12 -3.34 7.31 -4.33
CA ILE A 12 -3.93 5.95 -4.33
C ILE A 12 -4.08 5.44 -2.88
N VAL A 13 -3.02 5.58 -2.08
CA VAL A 13 -3.02 5.22 -0.65
C VAL A 13 -4.08 6.02 0.11
N SER A 14 -4.21 7.32 -0.14
CA SER A 14 -5.23 8.16 0.50
C SER A 14 -6.64 7.70 0.16
N ALA A 15 -6.91 7.39 -1.11
CA ALA A 15 -8.21 6.89 -1.53
C ALA A 15 -8.57 5.55 -0.86
N ALA A 16 -7.63 4.61 -0.77
CA ALA A 16 -7.83 3.34 -0.08
C ALA A 16 -8.11 3.52 1.42
N LEU A 17 -7.38 4.42 2.08
CA LEU A 17 -7.61 4.78 3.48
C LEU A 17 -8.99 5.41 3.71
N GLN A 18 -9.41 6.31 2.82
CA GLN A 18 -10.73 6.97 2.87
C GLN A 18 -11.87 5.97 2.63
N ALA A 19 -11.69 5.01 1.71
CA ALA A 19 -12.62 3.92 1.48
C ALA A 19 -12.65 2.90 2.64
N GLY A 20 -11.71 3.00 3.57
CA GLY A 20 -11.62 2.16 4.75
C GLY A 20 -11.00 0.78 4.50
N CYS A 21 -10.28 0.61 3.40
CA CYS A 21 -9.58 -0.63 3.06
C CYS A 21 -8.48 -0.95 4.08
N ASP A 22 -8.25 -2.25 4.27
CA ASP A 22 -7.15 -2.83 5.03
C ASP A 22 -6.00 -3.30 4.12
N THR A 23 -6.31 -3.59 2.85
CA THR A 23 -5.37 -4.10 1.85
C THR A 23 -5.38 -3.26 0.58
N LEU A 24 -4.21 -2.88 0.09
CA LEU A 24 -4.00 -2.26 -1.22
C LEU A 24 -3.17 -3.19 -2.11
N TRP A 25 -3.77 -3.72 -3.17
CA TRP A 25 -3.08 -4.59 -4.11
C TRP A 25 -2.31 -3.75 -5.14
N SER A 26 -0.99 -3.95 -5.24
CA SER A 26 -0.15 -3.25 -6.21
C SER A 26 1.13 -4.01 -6.50
N GLU A 27 1.46 -4.17 -7.79
CA GLU A 27 2.70 -4.81 -8.23
C GLU A 27 3.93 -3.93 -8.06
N ASP A 28 3.77 -2.62 -8.25
CA ASP A 28 4.84 -1.64 -8.25
C ASP A 28 5.17 -1.11 -6.85
N MET A 29 4.18 -1.05 -5.95
CA MET A 29 4.40 -0.53 -4.61
C MET A 29 5.11 -1.56 -3.72
N GLN A 30 5.80 -1.05 -2.70
CA GLN A 30 6.55 -1.88 -1.76
C GLN A 30 5.64 -2.87 -1.02
N HIS A 31 5.71 -4.15 -1.41
CA HIS A 31 5.01 -5.23 -0.74
C HIS A 31 5.37 -5.30 0.76
N GLY A 32 4.36 -5.47 1.61
CA GLY A 32 4.50 -5.53 3.06
C GLY A 32 4.56 -4.16 3.75
N LEU A 33 4.56 -3.06 3.01
CA LEU A 33 4.51 -1.72 3.60
C LEU A 33 3.18 -1.52 4.33
N LEU A 34 3.25 -1.15 5.61
CA LEU A 34 2.11 -0.82 6.44
C LEU A 34 2.00 0.70 6.58
N ILE A 35 0.92 1.26 6.05
CA ILE A 35 0.61 2.69 6.11
C ILE A 35 -0.35 2.95 7.27
N VAL A 36 0.01 3.92 8.12
CA VAL A 36 -0.78 4.39 9.28
C VAL A 36 -1.33 3.26 10.16
N ASP A 37 -0.55 2.19 10.32
CA ASP A 37 -0.90 0.99 11.10
C ASP A 37 -2.19 0.28 10.65
N ARG A 38 -2.68 0.55 9.43
CA ARG A 38 -3.98 0.05 8.95
C ARG A 38 -3.92 -0.57 7.56
N LEU A 39 -3.37 0.15 6.59
CA LEU A 39 -3.42 -0.26 5.19
C LEU A 39 -2.13 -0.98 4.83
N ARG A 40 -2.23 -2.27 4.48
CA ARG A 40 -1.11 -3.09 4.03
C ARG A 40 -1.05 -3.13 2.51
N ILE A 41 0.11 -2.83 1.95
CA ILE A 41 0.36 -3.00 0.52
C ILE A 41 0.76 -4.45 0.25
N VAL A 42 0.06 -5.10 -0.68
CA VAL A 42 0.33 -6.49 -1.08
C VAL A 42 0.52 -6.56 -2.59
N ASN A 43 1.71 -6.96 -3.01
CA ASN A 43 1.95 -7.37 -4.39
C ASN A 43 1.30 -8.73 -4.68
N PRO A 44 0.31 -8.82 -5.60
CA PRO A 44 -0.45 -10.04 -5.88
C PRO A 44 0.34 -11.12 -6.63
N PHE A 45 1.50 -10.79 -7.19
CA PHE A 45 2.35 -11.72 -7.94
C PHE A 45 3.46 -12.33 -7.08
N ARG A 46 3.57 -11.92 -5.81
CA ARG A 46 4.44 -12.59 -4.86
C ARG A 46 3.76 -13.87 -4.40
N ASN A 47 4.36 -15.00 -4.74
CA ASN A 47 3.99 -16.26 -4.15
C ASN A 47 4.51 -16.27 -2.71
N GLU A 48 3.63 -16.19 -1.72
CA GLU A 48 3.98 -16.46 -0.32
C GLU A 48 4.15 -17.98 -0.17
N ALA A 49 5.39 -18.45 -0.39
CA ALA A 49 5.81 -19.82 -0.10
C ALA A 49 6.55 -19.87 1.24
#